data_AF-A0A9W9AMB3-F1
#
_entry.id   AF-A0A9W9AMB3-F1
#
_cell.length_a   1.000
_cell.length_b   1.000
_cell.length_c   1.000
_cell.angle_alpha   90.00
_cell.angle_beta   90.00
_cell.angle_gamma   90.00
#
_symmetry.space_group_name_H-M   'P 1'
#
loop_
_entity.id
_entity.type
_entity.pdbx_description
1 polymer ?
#
loop_
_entity_poly.entity_id
_entity_poly.type
_entity_poly.pdbx_seq_one_letter_code
_entity_poly.pdbx_strand_id
1 'polypeptide(L)'
;MSDEATEGTALLSDVPTASLPLLGDFILRLNSISPQELNQTDILQPTQLSNHRGLRASFSLLILLLIREKKIRKKALRSNPWDDWKQETLTDQWVKTIDENIEQIWTTFLSAFCSLRDIETVLWTEFRIREKGKPLRVIDFVTKHPRLLNDRVVELSLQYRWKRGAPSNPSSRQYLTPRYDKLCTPWLYHAFDLTSQITFLLLLVSYILNPPRPAFYSLPLEYIGIREIILMIFSVSAILHSWSTSLPFALTLLAFLSKVPSAPFPSDFAFNILLLSLPLLFIQLHLPFPPNPFLLFWPEQCLPLAVLIVSGVFGTIVKVSLFFLPVLLLSIFSLSYALSDIFLLPSLFMVPAPMPTRELFFIVVISIFIVLILSVLIIVLAFDSAPPGYSSWDQYSASIGQRARIQFYHSVIRYSKPYPFPPPLNILYFAFIAVPAYALPYFDISSDFLLILQQNLWRVVVGPFVVVARLLTLALP
;
A
#
# COMPACT_ATOMS: atom_id res chain seq x y z
N MET A 1 -30.97 43.59 8.26
CA MET A 1 -29.94 43.55 9.33
C MET A 1 -30.12 42.21 10.02
N SER A 2 -29.13 41.33 9.83
CA SER A 2 -28.87 40.08 10.58
C SER A 2 -30.07 39.19 10.94
N ASP A 3 -30.50 38.36 10.00
CA ASP A 3 -31.15 37.09 10.34
C ASP A 3 -30.05 36.08 10.65
N GLU A 4 -29.87 35.80 11.95
CA GLU A 4 -29.06 34.69 12.43
C GLU A 4 -29.70 33.37 11.97
N ALA A 5 -28.95 32.60 11.16
CA ALA A 5 -29.31 31.24 10.81
C ALA A 5 -29.29 30.38 12.09
N THR A 6 -30.48 30.09 12.60
CA THR A 6 -30.71 29.23 13.76
C THR A 6 -30.12 27.84 13.54
N GLU A 7 -29.48 27.33 14.60
CA GLU A 7 -28.81 26.02 14.74
C GLU A 7 -29.78 24.83 14.59
N GLY A 8 -30.41 24.71 13.42
CA GLY A 8 -31.34 23.63 13.05
C GLY A 8 -30.68 22.41 12.39
N THR A 9 -29.36 22.23 12.49
CA THR A 9 -28.61 21.10 11.89
C THR A 9 -28.31 19.97 12.89
N ALA A 10 -29.12 19.84 13.94
CA ALA A 10 -28.95 18.85 15.01
C ALA A 10 -29.66 17.50 14.78
N LEU A 11 -30.17 17.20 13.58
CA LEU A 11 -30.87 15.94 13.27
C LEU A 11 -30.29 15.22 12.05
N LEU A 12 -28.97 14.97 12.05
CA LEU A 12 -28.43 13.81 11.34
C LEU A 12 -28.59 12.60 12.28
N SER A 13 -29.83 12.11 12.38
CA SER A 13 -30.10 10.79 12.93
C SER A 13 -29.37 9.76 12.08
N ASP A 14 -28.47 9.01 12.71
CA ASP A 14 -27.71 7.92 12.09
C ASP A 14 -28.69 6.99 11.37
N VAL A 15 -28.63 6.97 10.03
CA VAL A 15 -29.29 5.91 9.26
C VAL A 15 -28.58 4.62 9.64
N PRO A 16 -29.25 3.65 10.29
CA PRO A 16 -28.62 2.40 10.65
C PRO A 16 -28.08 1.75 9.36
N THR A 17 -26.84 1.25 9.39
CA THR A 17 -26.20 0.57 8.24
C THR A 17 -27.04 -0.58 7.67
N ALA A 18 -27.99 -1.10 8.46
CA ALA A 18 -28.98 -2.09 8.05
C ALA A 18 -29.99 -1.62 6.98
N SER A 19 -30.13 -0.31 6.72
CA SER A 19 -31.08 0.23 5.73
C SER A 19 -30.43 0.82 4.48
N LEU A 20 -29.13 0.58 4.25
CA LEU A 20 -28.47 1.04 3.03
C LEU A 20 -28.81 0.14 1.83
N PRO A 21 -29.07 0.72 0.65
CA PRO A 21 -29.41 -0.05 -0.54
C PRO A 21 -28.23 -0.91 -1.00
N LEU A 22 -28.52 -2.15 -1.40
CA LEU A 22 -27.53 -3.05 -2.01
C LEU A 22 -27.17 -2.57 -3.42
N LEU A 23 -25.88 -2.56 -3.74
CA LEU A 23 -25.38 -2.11 -5.05
C LEU A 23 -25.75 -3.09 -6.18
N GLY A 24 -25.95 -4.36 -5.86
CA GLY A 24 -26.13 -5.44 -6.85
C GLY A 24 -27.28 -5.17 -7.83
N ASP A 25 -28.43 -4.76 -7.31
CA ASP A 25 -29.65 -4.56 -8.11
C ASP A 25 -29.49 -3.40 -9.11
N PHE A 26 -28.81 -2.33 -8.69
CA PHE A 26 -28.53 -1.17 -9.54
C PHE A 26 -27.49 -1.48 -10.60
N ILE A 27 -26.45 -2.26 -10.26
CA ILE A 27 -25.45 -2.68 -11.23
C ILE A 27 -26.09 -3.55 -12.33
N LEU A 28 -27.05 -4.41 -12.00
CA LEU A 28 -27.76 -5.22 -12.98
C LEU A 28 -28.60 -4.35 -13.92
N ARG A 29 -29.37 -3.40 -13.38
CA ARG A 29 -30.14 -2.43 -14.18
C ARG A 29 -29.27 -1.58 -15.09
N LEU A 30 -28.12 -1.12 -14.61
CA LEU A 30 -27.22 -0.27 -15.41
C LEU A 30 -26.49 -1.04 -16.51
N ASN A 31 -26.36 -2.37 -16.41
CA ASN A 31 -25.80 -3.15 -17.50
C ASN A 31 -26.74 -3.27 -18.71
N SER A 32 -28.05 -3.07 -18.54
CA SER A 32 -29.04 -3.13 -19.63
C SER A 32 -29.28 -1.78 -20.31
N ILE A 33 -28.76 -0.69 -19.75
CA ILE A 33 -29.03 0.69 -20.20
C ILE A 33 -28.01 1.12 -21.25
N SER A 34 -28.44 1.96 -22.21
CA SER A 34 -27.57 2.54 -23.24
C SER A 34 -26.77 3.75 -22.70
N PRO A 35 -25.62 4.15 -23.29
CA PRO A 35 -24.82 5.24 -22.75
C PRO A 35 -25.56 6.58 -22.75
N GLN A 36 -26.50 6.77 -23.69
CA GLN A 36 -27.30 7.99 -23.83
C GLN A 36 -28.36 8.12 -22.73
N GLU A 37 -28.92 6.99 -22.28
CA GLU A 37 -29.90 6.94 -21.19
C GLU A 37 -29.28 7.16 -19.81
N LEU A 38 -27.95 6.96 -19.65
CA LEU A 38 -27.25 7.17 -18.39
C LEU A 38 -27.33 8.63 -17.88
N ASN A 39 -27.51 9.58 -18.79
CA ASN A 39 -27.63 11.01 -18.45
C ASN A 39 -28.95 11.35 -17.73
N GLN A 40 -29.92 10.42 -17.67
CA GLN A 40 -31.13 10.60 -16.89
C GLN A 40 -30.82 10.37 -15.41
N THR A 41 -30.67 11.47 -14.66
CA THR A 41 -30.21 11.49 -13.26
C THR A 41 -31.08 10.69 -12.30
N ASP A 42 -32.34 10.40 -12.65
CA ASP A 42 -33.29 9.66 -11.82
C ASP A 42 -32.91 8.18 -11.64
N ILE A 43 -32.19 7.59 -12.60
CA ILE A 43 -31.83 6.16 -12.56
C ILE A 43 -30.80 5.86 -11.46
N LEU A 44 -29.98 6.85 -11.11
CA LEU A 44 -28.87 6.72 -10.17
C LEU A 44 -29.26 7.07 -8.72
N GLN A 45 -30.52 7.40 -8.47
CA GLN A 45 -30.99 7.95 -7.20
C GLN A 45 -31.99 7.01 -6.52
N PRO A 46 -31.55 6.26 -5.49
CA PRO A 46 -32.49 5.48 -4.70
C PRO A 46 -33.42 6.44 -3.94
N THR A 47 -34.73 6.21 -4.05
CA THR A 47 -35.77 6.98 -3.34
C THR A 47 -35.58 6.96 -1.82
N GLN A 48 -34.95 5.90 -1.29
CA GLN A 48 -34.62 5.72 0.12
C GLN A 48 -33.57 6.72 0.65
N LEU A 49 -32.72 7.29 -0.22
CA LEU A 49 -31.66 8.24 0.17
C LEU A 49 -32.01 9.70 -0.19
N SER A 50 -33.25 9.99 -0.57
CA SER A 50 -33.69 11.33 -1.01
C SER A 50 -33.39 12.43 0.01
N ASN A 51 -33.48 12.11 1.30
CA ASN A 51 -33.28 13.04 2.41
C ASN A 51 -31.79 13.30 2.74
N HIS A 52 -30.85 12.50 2.24
CA HIS A 52 -29.43 12.59 2.59
C HIS A 52 -28.56 12.82 1.35
N ARG A 53 -28.25 14.09 1.08
CA ARG A 53 -27.45 14.53 -0.07
C ARG A 53 -26.08 13.84 -0.17
N GLY A 54 -25.34 13.74 0.94
CA GLY A 54 -24.03 13.09 0.97
C GLY A 54 -24.11 11.58 0.68
N LEU A 55 -25.10 10.88 1.27
CA LEU A 55 -25.30 9.46 0.99
C LEU A 55 -25.71 9.22 -0.48
N ARG A 56 -26.60 10.05 -1.02
CA ARG A 56 -26.97 10.01 -2.44
C ARG A 56 -25.77 10.20 -3.36
N ALA A 57 -24.95 11.23 -3.11
CA ALA A 57 -23.72 11.46 -3.90
C ALA A 57 -22.75 10.27 -3.79
N SER A 58 -22.54 9.74 -2.58
CA SER A 58 -21.67 8.58 -2.35
C SER A 58 -22.09 7.34 -3.14
N PHE A 59 -23.39 7.05 -3.12
CA PHE A 59 -23.98 5.91 -3.80
C PHE A 59 -23.85 6.03 -5.32
N SER A 60 -24.26 7.18 -5.88
CA SER A 60 -24.19 7.41 -7.32
C SER A 60 -22.74 7.39 -7.83
N LEU A 61 -21.80 8.02 -7.11
CA LEU A 61 -20.37 7.99 -7.45
C LEU A 61 -19.80 6.58 -7.41
N LEU A 62 -20.12 5.81 -6.36
CA LEU A 62 -19.61 4.45 -6.21
C LEU A 62 -20.08 3.53 -7.34
N ILE A 63 -21.36 3.63 -7.72
CA ILE A 63 -21.92 2.87 -8.84
C ILE A 63 -21.21 3.21 -10.15
N LEU A 64 -21.06 4.49 -10.46
CA LEU A 64 -20.42 4.94 -11.69
C LEU A 64 -18.94 4.50 -11.74
N LEU A 65 -18.21 4.62 -10.63
CA LEU A 65 -16.83 4.17 -10.51
C LEU A 65 -16.70 2.64 -10.68
N LEU A 66 -17.65 1.87 -10.15
CA LEU A 66 -17.70 0.42 -10.32
C LEU A 66 -17.95 0.01 -11.78
N ILE A 67 -18.90 0.66 -12.45
CA ILE A 67 -19.20 0.40 -13.86
C ILE A 67 -18.00 0.77 -14.73
N ARG A 68 -17.41 1.94 -14.49
CA ARG A 68 -16.19 2.38 -15.16
C ARG A 68 -15.09 1.33 -15.08
N GLU A 69 -14.79 0.83 -13.88
CA GLU A 69 -13.78 -0.21 -13.68
C GLU A 69 -14.13 -1.51 -14.41
N LYS A 70 -15.40 -1.93 -14.36
CA LYS A 70 -15.88 -3.12 -15.06
C LYS A 70 -15.71 -2.99 -16.58
N LYS A 71 -15.98 -1.82 -17.15
CA LYS A 71 -15.83 -1.54 -18.59
C LYS A 71 -14.37 -1.51 -19.01
N ILE A 72 -13.50 -0.81 -18.27
CA ILE A 72 -12.05 -0.76 -18.54
C ILE A 72 -11.40 -2.15 -18.47
N ARG A 73 -11.83 -3.00 -17.54
CA ARG A 73 -11.26 -4.36 -17.38
C ARG A 73 -11.72 -5.36 -18.42
N LYS A 74 -12.81 -5.08 -19.15
CA LYS A 74 -13.38 -6.02 -20.10
C LYS A 74 -12.50 -6.08 -21.35
N LYS A 75 -11.50 -6.96 -21.35
CA LYS A 75 -10.72 -7.27 -22.55
C LYS A 75 -11.63 -7.92 -23.58
N ALA A 76 -11.57 -7.45 -24.83
CA ALA A 76 -12.23 -8.13 -25.93
C ALA A 76 -11.64 -9.55 -26.05
N LEU A 77 -12.51 -10.56 -26.13
CA LEU A 77 -12.07 -11.88 -26.60
C LEU A 77 -11.78 -11.74 -28.08
N ARG A 78 -10.66 -12.34 -28.55
CA ARG A 78 -10.16 -12.31 -29.93
C ARG A 78 -11.32 -12.33 -30.95
N SER A 79 -11.69 -11.15 -31.45
CA SER A 79 -12.64 -10.97 -32.53
C SER A 79 -11.92 -10.41 -33.75
N ASN A 80 -12.67 -10.21 -34.84
CA ASN A 80 -12.22 -9.45 -36.00
C ASN A 80 -11.69 -8.07 -35.54
N PRO A 81 -10.52 -7.58 -36.03
CA PRO A 81 -9.98 -6.26 -35.70
C PRO A 81 -11.00 -5.11 -35.82
N TRP A 82 -11.97 -5.21 -36.73
CA TRP A 82 -13.06 -4.24 -36.84
C TRP A 82 -14.00 -4.23 -35.63
N ASP A 83 -14.34 -5.40 -35.11
CA ASP A 83 -15.21 -5.53 -33.93
C ASP A 83 -14.46 -5.10 -32.66
N ASP A 84 -13.16 -5.39 -32.58
CA ASP A 84 -12.29 -4.93 -31.50
C ASP A 84 -12.22 -3.39 -31.48
N TRP A 85 -11.94 -2.76 -32.63
CA TRP A 85 -11.93 -1.29 -32.74
C TRP A 85 -13.29 -0.66 -32.43
N LYS A 86 -14.39 -1.26 -32.90
CA LYS A 86 -15.76 -0.79 -32.61
C LYS A 86 -16.07 -0.91 -31.12
N GLN A 87 -15.67 -2.00 -30.48
CA GLN A 87 -15.85 -2.21 -29.04
C GLN A 87 -14.99 -1.25 -28.22
N GLU A 88 -13.75 -0.97 -28.64
CA GLU A 88 -12.86 0.01 -28.01
C GLU A 88 -13.47 1.41 -28.09
N THR A 89 -13.91 1.83 -29.28
CA THR A 89 -14.57 3.13 -29.48
C THR A 89 -15.84 3.29 -28.63
N LEU A 90 -16.67 2.23 -28.55
CA LEU A 90 -17.85 2.24 -27.68
C LEU A 90 -17.46 2.28 -26.20
N THR A 91 -16.40 1.57 -25.80
CA THR A 91 -15.92 1.56 -24.42
C THR A 91 -15.40 2.94 -24.03
N ASP A 92 -14.67 3.61 -24.92
CA ASP A 92 -14.17 4.97 -24.72
C ASP A 92 -15.32 5.98 -24.59
N GLN A 93 -16.34 5.87 -25.43
CA GLN A 93 -17.56 6.68 -25.31
C GLN A 93 -18.23 6.45 -23.95
N TRP A 94 -18.40 5.20 -23.53
CA TRP A 94 -18.95 4.85 -22.22
C TRP A 94 -18.13 5.44 -21.07
N VAL A 95 -16.80 5.28 -21.09
CA VAL A 95 -15.91 5.80 -20.05
C VAL A 95 -15.99 7.32 -20.00
N LYS A 96 -16.01 8.00 -21.15
CA LYS A 96 -16.13 9.45 -21.23
C LYS A 96 -17.45 9.95 -20.63
N THR A 97 -18.58 9.36 -21.01
CA THR A 97 -19.89 9.73 -20.45
C THR A 97 -19.99 9.44 -18.95
N ILE A 98 -19.37 8.35 -18.48
CA ILE A 98 -19.31 8.06 -17.04
C ILE A 98 -18.46 9.11 -16.32
N ASP A 99 -17.30 9.48 -16.85
CA ASP A 99 -16.40 10.47 -16.26
C ASP A 99 -17.08 11.85 -16.18
N GLU A 100 -17.79 12.27 -17.24
CA GLU A 100 -18.60 13.50 -17.26
C GLU A 100 -19.70 13.49 -16.18
N ASN A 101 -20.41 12.37 -16.02
CA ASN A 101 -21.46 12.23 -14.99
C ASN A 101 -20.87 12.21 -13.57
N ILE A 102 -19.71 11.57 -13.36
CA ILE A 102 -19.00 11.59 -12.06
C ILE A 102 -18.66 13.02 -11.68
N GLU A 103 -18.13 13.79 -12.62
CA GLU A 103 -17.78 15.18 -12.40
C GLU A 103 -19.01 16.05 -12.16
N GLN A 104 -20.08 15.86 -12.94
CA GLN A 104 -21.31 16.61 -12.75
C GLN A 104 -21.88 16.36 -11.34
N ILE A 105 -21.92 15.09 -10.88
CA ILE A 105 -22.39 14.76 -9.54
C ILE A 105 -21.48 15.37 -8.46
N TRP A 106 -20.15 15.26 -8.63
CA TRP A 106 -19.19 15.80 -7.67
C TRP A 106 -19.25 17.33 -7.59
N THR A 107 -19.26 18.02 -8.72
CA THR A 107 -19.37 19.49 -8.79
C THR A 107 -20.72 19.99 -8.30
N THR A 108 -21.83 19.31 -8.63
CA THR A 108 -23.16 19.62 -8.10
C THR A 108 -23.25 19.37 -6.60
N PHE A 109 -22.48 18.41 -6.06
CA PHE A 109 -22.34 18.22 -4.62
C PHE A 109 -21.53 19.37 -3.98
N LEU A 110 -20.40 19.76 -4.56
CA LEU A 110 -19.57 20.84 -4.03
C LEU A 110 -20.17 22.24 -4.18
N SER A 111 -21.10 22.44 -5.12
CA SER A 111 -21.69 23.77 -5.40
C SER A 111 -22.57 24.32 -4.29
N ALA A 112 -23.10 23.47 -3.41
CA ALA A 112 -23.79 23.92 -2.19
C ALA A 112 -22.88 23.75 -0.98
N PHE A 113 -23.10 24.55 0.06
CA PHE A 113 -22.29 24.53 1.28
C PHE A 113 -22.14 23.10 1.82
N CYS A 114 -20.90 22.62 1.91
CA CYS A 114 -20.57 21.27 2.36
C CYS A 114 -19.76 21.36 3.65
N SER A 115 -20.21 20.65 4.68
CA SER A 115 -19.38 20.45 5.87
C SER A 115 -18.33 19.36 5.60
N LEU A 116 -17.26 19.34 6.40
CA LEU A 116 -16.27 18.26 6.36
C LEU A 116 -16.92 16.88 6.55
N ARG A 117 -17.94 16.80 7.41
CA ARG A 117 -18.67 15.54 7.67
C ARG A 117 -19.41 15.06 6.43
N ASP A 118 -19.98 15.96 5.64
CA ASP A 118 -20.67 15.59 4.41
C ASP A 118 -19.68 15.00 3.41
N ILE A 119 -18.51 15.63 3.23
CA ILE A 119 -17.44 15.13 2.36
C ILE A 119 -16.94 13.77 2.83
N GLU A 120 -16.70 13.60 4.13
CA GLU A 120 -16.28 12.31 4.68
C GLU A 120 -17.36 11.24 4.53
N THR A 121 -18.63 11.61 4.66
CA THR A 121 -19.76 10.72 4.37
C THR A 121 -19.73 10.31 2.90
N VAL A 122 -19.44 11.22 1.96
CA VAL A 122 -19.33 10.86 0.56
C VAL A 122 -18.22 9.83 0.30
N LEU A 123 -17.05 10.07 0.87
CA LEU A 123 -15.85 9.29 0.56
C LEU A 123 -15.77 7.95 1.29
N TRP A 124 -16.22 7.90 2.55
CA TRP A 124 -15.97 6.78 3.47
C TRP A 124 -17.19 5.91 3.76
N THR A 125 -18.39 6.29 3.33
CA THR A 125 -19.57 5.44 3.54
C THR A 125 -19.40 4.10 2.84
N GLU A 126 -19.67 3.04 3.59
CA GLU A 126 -19.54 1.65 3.14
C GLU A 126 -20.84 1.14 2.55
N PHE A 127 -20.78 0.65 1.32
CA PHE A 127 -21.89 -0.03 0.65
C PHE A 127 -21.50 -1.47 0.32
N ARG A 128 -22.47 -2.37 0.24
CA ARG A 128 -22.24 -3.78 -0.10
C ARG A 128 -22.90 -4.17 -1.41
N ILE A 129 -22.22 -4.98 -2.23
CA ILE A 129 -22.80 -5.55 -3.46
C ILE A 129 -23.82 -6.65 -3.12
N ARG A 130 -23.50 -7.46 -2.11
CA ARG A 130 -24.33 -8.54 -1.56
C ARG A 130 -24.26 -8.45 -0.04
N GLU A 131 -25.25 -8.96 0.67
CA GLU A 131 -25.34 -8.88 2.14
C GLU A 131 -24.06 -9.35 2.86
N LYS A 132 -23.46 -10.45 2.39
CA LYS A 132 -22.21 -11.03 2.90
C LYS A 132 -20.95 -10.60 2.12
N GLY A 133 -21.07 -9.60 1.25
CA GLY A 133 -19.98 -9.10 0.41
C GLY A 133 -19.04 -8.14 1.14
N LYS A 134 -17.83 -7.97 0.61
CA LYS A 134 -16.88 -6.96 1.09
C LYS A 134 -17.49 -5.56 0.95
N PRO A 135 -17.41 -4.70 1.98
CA PRO A 135 -17.82 -3.31 1.85
C PRO A 135 -16.93 -2.57 0.84
N LEU A 136 -17.54 -1.69 0.08
CA LEU A 136 -16.92 -0.83 -0.92
C LEU A 136 -17.23 0.61 -0.61
N ARG A 137 -16.24 1.48 -0.79
CA ARG A 137 -16.35 2.91 -0.55
C ARG A 137 -15.87 3.67 -1.77
N VAL A 138 -16.35 4.90 -1.95
CA VAL A 138 -15.90 5.78 -3.04
C VAL A 138 -14.38 5.93 -3.02
N ILE A 139 -13.79 6.09 -1.83
CA ILE A 139 -12.34 6.27 -1.66
C ILE A 139 -11.50 5.13 -2.23
N ASP A 140 -12.02 3.89 -2.26
CA ASP A 140 -11.30 2.72 -2.78
C ASP A 140 -11.11 2.80 -4.32
N PHE A 141 -11.84 3.70 -5.01
CA PHE A 141 -11.79 3.90 -6.46
C PHE A 141 -11.22 5.26 -6.87
N VAL A 142 -11.03 6.21 -5.94
CA VAL A 142 -10.50 7.56 -6.22
C VAL A 142 -9.16 7.49 -6.96
N THR A 143 -8.27 6.56 -6.60
CA THR A 143 -6.95 6.43 -7.26
C THR A 143 -7.01 5.99 -8.72
N LYS A 144 -8.18 5.53 -9.20
CA LYS A 144 -8.39 5.09 -10.59
C LYS A 144 -9.02 6.18 -11.46
N HIS A 145 -9.47 7.28 -10.86
CA HIS A 145 -10.14 8.36 -11.56
C HIS A 145 -9.29 9.65 -11.52
N PRO A 146 -8.79 10.15 -12.67
CA PRO A 146 -7.76 11.18 -12.70
C PRO A 146 -8.21 12.52 -12.11
N ARG A 147 -9.45 12.95 -12.33
CA ARG A 147 -9.93 14.24 -11.81
C ARG A 147 -10.17 14.22 -10.31
N LEU A 148 -10.91 13.23 -9.78
CA LEU A 148 -11.05 13.01 -8.33
C LEU A 148 -9.70 12.82 -7.60
N LEU A 149 -8.72 12.17 -8.23
CA LEU A 149 -7.38 12.03 -7.66
C LEU A 149 -6.70 13.40 -7.45
N ASN A 150 -6.86 14.30 -8.41
CA ASN A 150 -6.27 15.63 -8.43
C ASN A 150 -7.16 16.72 -7.80
N ASP A 151 -8.34 16.35 -7.30
CA ASP A 151 -9.27 17.29 -6.69
C ASP A 151 -8.76 17.74 -5.31
N ARG A 152 -8.70 19.07 -5.11
CA ARG A 152 -8.14 19.68 -3.90
C ARG A 152 -8.95 19.36 -2.65
N VAL A 153 -10.28 19.22 -2.78
CA VAL A 153 -11.15 18.90 -1.63
C VAL A 153 -10.90 17.47 -1.17
N VAL A 154 -10.78 16.54 -2.12
CA VAL A 154 -10.41 15.14 -1.82
C VAL A 154 -9.04 15.07 -1.14
N GLU A 155 -8.05 15.77 -1.70
CA GLU A 155 -6.70 15.82 -1.12
C GLU A 155 -6.72 16.32 0.33
N LEU A 156 -7.34 17.48 0.59
CA LEU A 156 -7.45 18.07 1.92
C LEU A 156 -8.22 17.17 2.89
N SER A 157 -9.29 16.51 2.44
CA SER A 157 -10.05 15.57 3.26
C SER A 157 -9.20 14.37 3.70
N LEU A 158 -8.32 13.87 2.82
CA LEU A 158 -7.44 12.74 3.13
C LEU A 158 -6.29 13.14 4.04
N GLN A 159 -5.74 14.34 3.86
CA GLN A 159 -4.75 14.89 4.79
C GLN A 159 -5.34 15.11 6.18
N TYR A 160 -6.58 15.61 6.24
CA TYR A 160 -7.31 15.76 7.49
C TYR A 160 -7.49 14.38 8.15
N ARG A 161 -7.99 13.39 7.40
CA ARG A 161 -8.20 12.02 7.88
C ARG A 161 -6.90 11.38 8.36
N TRP A 162 -5.80 11.58 7.65
CA TRP A 162 -4.48 11.07 8.00
C TRP A 162 -4.04 11.56 9.39
N LYS A 163 -4.10 12.87 9.62
CA LYS A 163 -3.61 13.52 10.85
C LYS A 163 -4.58 13.42 12.03
N ARG A 164 -5.89 13.52 11.78
CA ARG A 164 -6.93 13.66 12.82
C ARG A 164 -7.83 12.43 12.98
N GLY A 165 -7.70 11.44 12.10
CA GLY A 165 -8.52 10.23 12.15
C GLY A 165 -9.97 10.48 11.75
N ALA A 166 -10.82 9.51 12.05
CA ALA A 166 -12.24 9.56 11.71
C ALA A 166 -13.01 10.60 12.56
N PRO A 167 -14.02 11.27 12.00
CA PRO A 167 -14.91 12.11 12.78
C PRO A 167 -15.68 11.19 13.74
N SER A 168 -15.75 11.60 15.00
CA SER A 168 -16.50 10.85 16.02
C SER A 168 -17.99 11.15 15.88
N ASN A 169 -18.80 10.09 15.81
CA ASN A 169 -20.26 10.23 15.88
C ASN A 169 -20.66 10.64 17.31
N PRO A 170 -21.28 11.81 17.50
CA PRO A 170 -21.64 12.32 18.82
C PRO A 170 -22.84 11.60 19.46
N SER A 171 -23.53 10.73 18.72
CA SER A 171 -24.77 10.04 19.11
C SER A 171 -24.57 8.84 20.04
N SER A 172 -23.34 8.36 20.21
CA SER A 172 -23.02 7.23 21.09
C SER A 172 -23.06 7.65 22.57
N ARG A 173 -24.07 7.17 23.31
CA ARG A 173 -24.20 7.37 24.77
C ARG A 173 -23.07 6.72 25.59
N GLN A 174 -22.24 5.88 24.97
CA GLN A 174 -21.00 5.38 25.60
C GLN A 174 -19.90 6.39 25.36
N TYR A 175 -19.60 7.25 26.33
CA TYR A 175 -18.77 8.43 26.11
C TYR A 175 -17.26 8.15 26.03
N LEU A 176 -16.76 7.09 26.69
CA LEU A 176 -15.32 6.86 26.85
C LEU A 176 -14.70 6.02 25.73
N THR A 177 -15.39 4.98 25.26
CA THR A 177 -14.93 4.10 24.17
C THR A 177 -14.71 4.83 22.83
N PRO A 178 -15.61 5.70 22.32
CA PRO A 178 -15.39 6.41 21.07
C PRO A 178 -14.33 7.52 21.20
N ARG A 179 -14.15 8.08 22.42
CA ARG A 179 -13.06 9.04 22.68
C ARG A 179 -11.71 8.37 22.59
N TYR A 180 -11.60 7.15 23.11
CA TYR A 180 -10.42 6.33 23.00
C TYR A 180 -10.09 6.01 21.53
N ASP A 181 -11.08 5.52 20.78
CA ASP A 181 -10.92 5.20 19.37
C ASP A 181 -10.57 6.46 18.53
N LYS A 182 -11.02 7.67 18.95
CA LYS A 182 -10.67 8.96 18.30
C LYS A 182 -9.20 9.35 18.44
N LEU A 183 -8.51 8.93 19.51
CA LEU A 183 -7.08 9.21 19.66
C LEU A 183 -6.24 8.49 18.61
N CYS A 184 -6.83 7.48 17.95
CA CYS A 184 -6.13 6.57 17.09
C CYS A 184 -6.25 7.03 15.64
N THR A 185 -5.23 7.75 15.20
CA THR A 185 -5.16 8.31 13.84
C THR A 185 -4.38 7.39 12.91
N PRO A 186 -4.70 7.36 11.60
CA PRO A 186 -3.92 6.64 10.59
C PRO A 186 -2.42 6.95 10.64
N TRP A 187 -2.07 8.21 10.90
CA TRP A 187 -0.70 8.66 11.09
C TRP A 187 0.00 7.96 12.27
N LEU A 188 -0.68 7.79 13.41
CA LEU A 188 -0.10 7.08 14.56
C LEU A 188 0.11 5.59 14.27
N TYR A 189 -0.83 4.94 13.57
CA TYR A 189 -0.67 3.53 13.20
C TYR A 189 0.52 3.33 12.26
N HIS A 190 0.69 4.23 11.30
CA HIS A 190 1.85 4.23 10.43
C HIS A 190 3.15 4.47 11.21
N ALA A 191 3.15 5.42 12.16
CA ALA A 191 4.31 5.66 13.03
C ALA A 191 4.67 4.42 13.85
N PHE A 192 3.68 3.68 14.35
CA PHE A 192 3.90 2.44 15.08
C PHE A 192 4.44 1.33 14.16
N ASP A 193 3.86 1.14 12.96
CA ASP A 193 4.37 0.17 11.98
C ASP A 193 5.82 0.50 11.58
N LEU A 194 6.12 1.77 11.32
CA LEU A 194 7.47 2.25 11.05
C LEU A 194 8.43 1.98 12.22
N THR A 195 7.99 2.25 13.46
CA THR A 195 8.79 1.98 14.66
C THR A 195 9.08 0.49 14.81
N SER A 196 8.11 -0.37 14.49
CA SER A 196 8.29 -1.82 14.48
C SER A 196 9.34 -2.26 13.46
N GLN A 197 9.35 -1.67 12.27
CA GLN A 197 10.35 -1.97 11.24
C GLN A 197 11.75 -1.44 11.60
N ILE A 198 11.84 -0.25 12.17
CA ILE A 198 13.11 0.30 12.67
C ILE A 198 13.64 -0.56 13.81
N THR A 199 12.79 -1.00 14.73
CA THR A 199 13.18 -1.89 15.83
C THR A 199 13.71 -3.21 15.30
N PHE A 200 13.02 -3.81 14.32
CA PHE A 200 13.50 -5.02 13.65
C PHE A 200 14.86 -4.81 12.96
N LEU A 201 15.03 -3.70 12.23
CA LEU A 201 16.30 -3.34 11.59
C LEU A 201 17.42 -3.21 12.63
N LEU A 202 17.19 -2.52 13.74
CA LEU A 202 18.17 -2.35 14.82
C LEU A 202 18.54 -3.68 15.47
N LEU A 203 17.56 -4.57 15.70
CA LEU A 203 17.82 -5.92 16.21
C LEU A 203 18.64 -6.74 15.22
N LEU A 204 18.36 -6.65 13.92
CA LEU A 204 19.12 -7.35 12.88
C LEU A 204 20.55 -6.81 12.76
N VAL A 205 20.73 -5.49 12.78
CA VAL A 205 22.06 -4.85 12.81
C VAL A 205 22.83 -5.30 14.06
N SER A 206 22.18 -5.29 15.23
CA SER A 206 22.77 -5.77 16.48
C SER A 206 23.19 -7.23 16.40
N TYR A 207 22.36 -8.08 15.77
CA TYR A 207 22.68 -9.50 15.54
C TYR A 207 23.88 -9.67 14.61
N ILE A 208 23.92 -8.95 13.49
CA ILE A 208 25.00 -9.05 12.49
C ILE A 208 26.33 -8.51 13.05
N LEU A 209 26.32 -7.39 13.77
CA LEU A 209 27.53 -6.80 14.35
C LEU A 209 28.04 -7.58 15.55
N ASN A 210 27.13 -8.15 16.34
CA ASN A 210 27.45 -8.93 17.53
C ASN A 210 26.82 -10.34 17.43
N PRO A 211 27.32 -11.19 16.53
CA PRO A 211 26.83 -12.55 16.39
C PRO A 211 27.09 -13.33 17.68
N PRO A 212 26.23 -14.32 18.01
CA PRO A 212 26.49 -15.22 19.14
C PRO A 212 27.86 -15.88 18.95
N ARG A 213 28.68 -15.88 20.01
CA ARG A 213 29.96 -16.56 19.99
C ARG A 213 29.72 -18.01 20.41
N PRO A 214 30.11 -19.02 19.61
CA PRO A 214 30.04 -20.40 20.06
C PRO A 214 30.95 -20.55 21.28
N ALA A 215 30.39 -20.92 22.43
CA ALA A 215 31.22 -21.28 23.57
C ALA A 215 31.75 -22.70 23.32
N PHE A 216 33.07 -22.86 23.35
CA PHE A 216 33.79 -24.07 22.96
C PHE A 216 33.30 -25.39 23.63
N TYR A 217 32.46 -25.32 24.67
CA TYR A 217 32.00 -26.46 25.46
C TYR A 217 30.46 -26.57 25.66
N SER A 218 29.62 -25.77 24.99
CA SER A 218 28.16 -25.83 25.24
C SER A 218 27.37 -26.64 24.21
N LEU A 219 26.30 -27.27 24.69
CA LEU A 219 25.41 -28.15 23.92
C LEU A 219 24.63 -27.34 22.87
N PRO A 220 24.32 -27.93 21.70
CA PRO A 220 23.70 -27.22 20.56
C PRO A 220 22.31 -26.62 20.86
N LEU A 221 21.63 -27.03 21.94
CA LEU A 221 20.31 -26.51 22.35
C LEU A 221 20.37 -25.22 23.21
N GLU A 222 21.54 -24.79 23.69
CA GLU A 222 21.67 -23.61 24.58
C GLU A 222 21.81 -22.27 23.84
N TYR A 223 21.77 -22.25 22.50
CA TYR A 223 22.22 -21.09 21.70
C TYR A 223 21.14 -20.19 21.12
N ILE A 224 19.85 -20.50 21.28
CA ILE A 224 18.79 -19.59 20.85
C ILE A 224 18.53 -18.58 21.97
N GLY A 225 19.11 -17.39 21.82
CA GLY A 225 18.86 -16.26 22.72
C GLY A 225 17.50 -15.60 22.47
N ILE A 226 17.13 -14.70 23.39
CA ILE A 226 15.89 -13.92 23.32
C ILE A 226 15.85 -13.06 22.04
N ARG A 227 16.99 -12.53 21.61
CA ARG A 227 17.11 -11.66 20.42
C ARG A 227 16.70 -12.41 19.15
N GLU A 228 17.13 -13.65 19.01
CA GLU A 228 16.86 -14.53 17.88
C GLU A 228 15.37 -14.89 17.84
N ILE A 229 14.77 -15.19 18.99
CA ILE A 229 13.32 -15.43 19.12
C ILE A 229 12.54 -14.18 18.72
N ILE A 230 12.93 -12.99 19.21
CA ILE A 230 12.27 -11.73 18.84
C ILE A 230 12.38 -11.49 17.33
N LEU A 231 13.56 -11.68 16.73
CA LEU A 231 13.74 -11.54 15.29
C LEU A 231 12.82 -12.51 14.51
N MET A 232 12.73 -13.77 14.91
CA MET A 232 11.82 -14.73 14.28
C MET A 232 10.35 -14.31 14.42
N ILE A 233 9.92 -13.85 15.60
CA ILE A 233 8.55 -13.37 15.85
C ILE A 233 8.24 -12.16 14.95
N PHE A 234 9.13 -11.17 14.89
CA PHE A 234 8.96 -10.00 14.04
C PHE A 234 8.95 -10.38 12.55
N SER A 235 9.80 -11.31 12.12
CA SER A 235 9.81 -11.78 10.74
C SER A 235 8.50 -12.46 10.36
N VAL A 236 7.98 -13.38 11.19
CA VAL A 236 6.68 -14.01 10.98
C VAL A 236 5.56 -12.97 10.94
N SER A 237 5.56 -12.05 11.90
CA SER A 237 4.61 -10.95 11.95
C SER A 237 4.63 -10.11 10.66
N ALA A 238 5.79 -9.67 10.20
CA ALA A 238 5.91 -8.82 9.02
C ALA A 238 5.44 -9.54 7.74
N ILE A 239 5.72 -10.84 7.61
CA ILE A 239 5.23 -11.68 6.50
C ILE A 239 3.71 -11.77 6.51
N LEU A 240 3.09 -11.97 7.68
CA LEU A 240 1.64 -12.00 7.83
C LEU A 240 0.97 -10.65 7.54
N HIS A 241 1.70 -9.54 7.68
CA HIS A 241 1.16 -8.20 7.45
C HIS A 241 1.06 -7.84 5.97
N SER A 242 2.10 -8.10 5.17
CA SER A 242 2.14 -7.73 3.75
C SER A 242 3.14 -8.57 2.96
N TRP A 243 2.63 -9.43 2.08
CA TRP A 243 3.44 -10.33 1.25
C TRP A 243 4.33 -9.60 0.22
N SER A 244 3.89 -8.46 -0.31
CA SER A 244 4.66 -7.75 -1.33
C SER A 244 5.95 -7.12 -0.80
N THR A 245 5.99 -6.85 0.50
CA THR A 245 7.09 -6.17 1.21
C THR A 245 7.74 -7.09 2.25
N SER A 246 7.52 -8.40 2.15
CA SER A 246 7.97 -9.37 3.16
C SER A 246 9.31 -10.01 2.84
N LEU A 247 9.92 -9.74 1.67
CA LEU A 247 11.13 -10.42 1.21
C LEU A 247 12.27 -10.44 2.25
N PRO A 248 12.76 -9.31 2.81
CA PRO A 248 13.82 -9.38 3.81
C PRO A 248 13.39 -10.11 5.10
N PHE A 249 12.14 -9.95 5.52
CA PHE A 249 11.59 -10.67 6.67
C PHE A 249 11.53 -12.19 6.41
N ALA A 250 11.23 -12.60 5.18
CA ALA A 250 11.25 -14.00 4.77
C ALA A 250 12.68 -14.54 4.71
N LEU A 251 13.65 -13.78 4.20
CA LEU A 251 15.05 -14.16 4.17
C LEU A 251 15.63 -14.34 5.58
N THR A 252 15.34 -13.41 6.50
CA THR A 252 15.73 -13.53 7.91
C THR A 252 15.09 -14.75 8.57
N LEU A 253 13.78 -14.95 8.39
CA LEU A 253 13.10 -16.13 8.92
C LEU A 253 13.70 -17.43 8.37
N LEU A 254 13.95 -17.50 7.06
CA LEU A 254 14.53 -18.67 6.41
C LEU A 254 15.96 -18.94 6.90
N ALA A 255 16.76 -17.90 7.12
CA ALA A 255 18.10 -18.04 7.69
C ALA A 255 18.06 -18.68 9.08
N PHE A 256 17.17 -18.20 9.97
CA PHE A 256 17.01 -18.79 11.30
C PHE A 256 16.42 -20.22 11.24
N LEU A 257 15.35 -20.43 10.48
CA LEU A 257 14.72 -21.76 10.34
C LEU A 257 15.67 -22.82 9.77
N SER A 258 16.54 -22.44 8.83
CA SER A 258 17.53 -23.36 8.24
C SER A 258 18.58 -23.87 9.23
N LYS A 259 18.72 -23.21 10.39
CA LYS A 259 19.74 -23.52 11.39
C LYS A 259 19.17 -24.04 12.72
N VAL A 260 17.85 -24.09 12.91
CA VAL A 260 17.21 -24.67 14.11
C VAL A 260 17.72 -26.11 14.34
N PRO A 261 18.19 -26.48 15.54
CA PRO A 261 18.09 -25.75 16.83
C PRO A 261 19.22 -24.75 17.14
N SER A 262 20.18 -24.56 16.24
CA SER A 262 21.27 -23.58 16.39
C SER A 262 20.96 -22.20 15.77
N ALA A 263 21.79 -21.21 16.04
CA ALA A 263 21.72 -19.87 15.44
C ALA A 263 22.69 -19.74 14.25
N PRO A 264 22.41 -18.88 13.24
CA PRO A 264 23.32 -18.66 12.11
C PRO A 264 24.60 -17.91 12.52
N PHE A 265 25.77 -18.51 12.28
CA PHE A 265 27.09 -17.94 12.61
C PHE A 265 27.81 -17.33 11.39
N PRO A 266 28.79 -16.42 11.56
CA PRO A 266 29.47 -15.73 10.44
C PRO A 266 30.12 -16.61 9.35
N SER A 267 30.42 -17.87 9.65
CA SER A 267 30.94 -18.85 8.68
C SER A 267 29.84 -19.56 7.88
N ASP A 268 28.58 -19.41 8.26
CA ASP A 268 27.46 -20.13 7.68
C ASP A 268 26.84 -19.38 6.50
N PHE A 269 26.38 -20.14 5.52
CA PHE A 269 25.57 -19.61 4.42
C PHE A 269 24.32 -18.87 4.92
N ALA A 270 23.69 -19.35 6.00
CA ALA A 270 22.55 -18.69 6.62
C ALA A 270 22.87 -17.27 7.13
N PHE A 271 24.08 -17.03 7.61
CA PHE A 271 24.50 -15.68 8.00
C PHE A 271 24.70 -14.76 6.80
N ASN A 272 25.16 -15.28 5.65
CA ASN A 272 25.19 -14.52 4.40
C ASN A 272 23.78 -14.12 3.94
N ILE A 273 22.76 -14.95 4.17
CA ILE A 273 21.36 -14.58 3.91
C ILE A 273 20.92 -13.42 4.82
N LEU A 274 21.32 -13.40 6.09
CA LEU A 274 21.05 -12.28 6.99
C LEU A 274 21.74 -10.99 6.52
N LEU A 275 23.01 -11.10 6.10
CA LEU A 275 23.76 -9.99 5.52
C LEU A 275 23.08 -9.46 4.25
N LEU A 276 22.48 -10.30 3.43
CA LEU A 276 21.70 -9.89 2.25
C LEU A 276 20.36 -9.24 2.64
N SER A 277 19.71 -9.72 3.69
CA SER A 277 18.45 -9.14 4.17
C SER A 277 18.63 -7.71 4.69
N LEU A 278 19.77 -7.39 5.29
CA LEU A 278 20.03 -6.07 5.85
C LEU A 278 19.92 -4.92 4.82
N PRO A 279 20.68 -4.91 3.70
CA PRO A 279 20.58 -3.86 2.70
C PRO A 279 19.20 -3.84 2.03
N LEU A 280 18.52 -4.99 1.89
CA LEU A 280 17.16 -5.03 1.38
C LEU A 280 16.17 -4.30 2.30
N LEU A 281 16.31 -4.40 3.63
CA LEU A 281 15.50 -3.61 4.57
C LEU A 281 15.79 -2.11 4.44
N PHE A 282 17.07 -1.73 4.31
CA PHE A 282 17.43 -0.33 4.10
C PHE A 282 16.81 0.21 2.81
N ILE A 283 16.91 -0.53 1.70
CA ILE A 283 16.27 -0.14 0.44
C ILE A 283 14.76 -0.02 0.63
N GLN A 284 14.14 -1.03 1.26
CA GLN A 284 12.70 -1.07 1.50
C GLN A 284 12.19 0.15 2.28
N LEU A 285 12.93 0.61 3.29
CA LEU A 285 12.57 1.79 4.10
C LEU A 285 12.49 3.07 3.26
N HIS A 286 13.24 3.15 2.16
CA HIS A 286 13.28 4.32 1.28
C HIS A 286 12.30 4.23 0.11
N LEU A 287 11.67 3.07 -0.12
CA LEU A 287 10.69 2.92 -1.18
C LEU A 287 9.40 3.70 -0.86
N PRO A 288 8.66 4.23 -1.86
CA PRO A 288 7.43 4.99 -1.67
C PRO A 288 6.23 4.12 -1.27
N PHE A 289 6.47 3.00 -0.58
CA PHE A 289 5.45 2.07 -0.08
C PHE A 289 5.43 2.11 1.45
N PRO A 290 4.25 2.02 2.09
CA PRO A 290 4.17 2.01 3.53
C PRO A 290 4.69 0.68 4.14
N PRO A 291 5.36 0.76 5.31
CA PRO A 291 5.67 1.97 6.07
C PRO A 291 6.97 2.63 5.59
N ASN A 292 6.88 3.93 5.31
CA ASN A 292 8.00 4.79 4.91
C ASN A 292 8.04 6.05 5.81
N PRO A 293 9.21 6.47 6.32
CA PRO A 293 9.36 7.70 7.11
C PRO A 293 8.83 8.97 6.43
N PHE A 294 8.89 9.08 5.11
CA PHE A 294 8.46 10.26 4.34
C PHE A 294 6.96 10.57 4.49
N LEU A 295 6.13 9.57 4.80
CA LEU A 295 4.68 9.74 5.03
C LEU A 295 4.37 10.41 6.38
N LEU A 296 5.32 10.43 7.31
CA LEU A 296 5.11 10.91 8.68
C LEU A 296 5.24 12.43 8.78
N PHE A 297 6.18 13.03 8.05
CA PHE A 297 6.50 14.46 8.19
C PHE A 297 5.82 15.33 7.12
N TRP A 298 6.23 15.20 5.84
CA TRP A 298 5.82 16.09 4.75
C TRP A 298 5.53 15.29 3.47
N PRO A 299 4.38 14.59 3.40
CA PRO A 299 4.09 13.68 2.29
C PRO A 299 4.05 14.41 0.94
N GLU A 300 3.63 15.68 0.90
CA GLU A 300 3.54 16.45 -0.34
C GLU A 300 4.91 16.74 -0.99
N GLN A 301 5.98 16.84 -0.19
CA GLN A 301 7.32 17.21 -0.66
C GLN A 301 8.22 15.98 -0.81
N CYS A 302 8.23 15.11 0.20
CA CYS A 302 9.16 13.98 0.23
C CYS A 302 8.72 12.82 -0.67
N LEU A 303 7.41 12.60 -0.82
CA LEU A 303 6.89 11.43 -1.54
C LEU A 303 7.07 11.55 -3.07
N PRO A 304 6.82 12.71 -3.72
CA PRO A 304 7.17 12.89 -5.13
C PRO A 304 8.65 12.63 -5.42
N LEU A 305 9.55 13.08 -4.54
CA LEU A 305 10.99 12.79 -4.65
C LEU A 305 11.28 11.29 -4.55
N ALA A 306 10.71 10.59 -3.57
CA ALA A 306 10.89 9.15 -3.43
C ALA A 306 10.36 8.38 -4.66
N VAL A 307 9.22 8.80 -5.21
CA VAL A 307 8.65 8.24 -6.43
C VAL A 307 9.53 8.53 -7.65
N LEU A 308 10.11 9.73 -7.76
CA LEU A 308 11.06 10.08 -8.81
C LEU A 308 12.30 9.17 -8.74
N ILE A 309 12.90 9.00 -7.56
CA ILE A 309 14.07 8.15 -7.37
C ILE A 309 13.75 6.70 -7.72
N VAL A 310 12.64 6.14 -7.22
CA VAL A 310 12.32 4.74 -7.47
C VAL A 310 11.88 4.48 -8.91
N SER A 311 10.95 5.28 -9.43
CA SER A 311 10.40 5.03 -10.77
C SER A 311 11.27 5.55 -11.89
N GLY A 312 11.96 6.67 -11.68
CA GLY A 312 12.91 7.26 -12.61
C GLY A 312 14.27 6.57 -12.52
N VAL A 313 14.98 6.75 -11.41
CA VAL A 313 16.37 6.27 -11.28
C VAL A 313 16.44 4.75 -11.20
N PHE A 314 15.78 4.13 -10.20
CA PHE A 314 15.88 2.69 -9.99
C PHE A 314 15.23 1.90 -11.14
N GLY A 315 14.08 2.36 -11.63
CA GLY A 315 13.41 1.78 -12.80
C GLY A 315 14.28 1.83 -14.06
N THR A 316 15.03 2.92 -14.27
CA THR A 316 15.98 3.03 -15.38
C THR A 316 17.17 2.12 -15.18
N ILE A 317 17.80 2.12 -13.99
CA ILE A 317 18.92 1.23 -13.66
C ILE A 317 18.54 -0.23 -13.92
N VAL A 318 17.36 -0.68 -13.47
CA VAL A 318 16.90 -2.06 -13.67
C VAL A 318 16.72 -2.38 -15.16
N LYS A 319 16.07 -1.50 -15.94
CA LYS A 319 15.86 -1.73 -17.37
C LYS A 319 17.17 -1.78 -18.15
N VAL A 320 18.08 -0.85 -17.87
CA VAL A 320 19.41 -0.80 -18.50
C VAL A 320 20.24 -2.00 -18.08
N SER A 321 20.25 -2.35 -16.80
CA SER A 321 20.96 -3.52 -16.30
C SER A 321 20.43 -4.81 -16.93
N LEU A 322 19.10 -4.96 -17.09
CA LEU A 322 18.48 -6.10 -17.78
C LEU A 322 18.85 -6.15 -19.26
N PHE A 323 18.98 -5.01 -19.93
CA PHE A 323 19.42 -4.93 -21.32
C PHE A 323 20.88 -5.39 -21.47
N PHE A 324 21.78 -4.96 -20.57
CA PHE A 324 23.19 -5.37 -20.57
C PHE A 324 23.46 -6.74 -19.94
N LEU A 325 22.49 -7.29 -19.19
CA LEU A 325 22.65 -8.54 -18.44
C LEU A 325 23.18 -9.71 -19.30
N PRO A 326 22.66 -10.00 -20.51
CA PRO A 326 23.14 -11.11 -21.31
C PRO A 326 24.62 -10.97 -21.70
N VAL A 327 25.02 -9.75 -22.08
CA VAL A 327 26.40 -9.44 -22.47
C VAL A 327 27.32 -9.52 -21.25
N LEU A 328 26.89 -8.96 -20.13
CA LEU A 328 27.63 -8.98 -18.87
C LEU A 328 27.82 -10.42 -18.35
N LEU A 329 26.77 -11.25 -18.41
CA LEU A 329 26.87 -12.67 -18.07
C LEU A 329 27.83 -13.42 -19.00
N LEU A 330 27.75 -13.18 -20.32
CA LEU A 330 28.66 -13.80 -21.28
C LEU A 330 30.12 -13.38 -21.04
N SER A 331 30.36 -12.11 -20.75
CA SER A 331 31.70 -11.58 -20.47
C SER A 331 32.27 -12.06 -19.14
N ILE A 332 31.47 -12.11 -18.08
CA ILE A 332 31.88 -12.70 -16.80
C ILE A 332 32.16 -14.19 -16.96
N PHE A 333 31.31 -14.92 -17.68
CA PHE A 333 31.53 -16.33 -17.97
C PHE A 333 32.83 -16.55 -18.75
N SER A 334 33.09 -15.72 -19.77
CA SER A 334 34.31 -15.78 -20.58
C SER A 334 35.56 -15.45 -19.76
N LEU A 335 35.47 -14.47 -18.85
CA LEU A 335 36.54 -14.12 -17.92
C LEU A 335 36.80 -15.23 -16.90
N SER A 336 35.76 -15.79 -16.30
CA SER A 336 35.83 -16.94 -15.38
C SER A 336 36.46 -18.15 -16.06
N TYR A 337 36.05 -18.46 -17.29
CA TYR A 337 36.65 -19.51 -18.11
C TYR A 337 38.14 -19.25 -18.39
N ALA A 338 38.50 -18.02 -18.76
CA ALA A 338 39.89 -17.63 -19.02
C ALA A 338 40.79 -17.72 -17.76
N LEU A 339 40.22 -17.46 -16.58
CA LEU A 339 40.89 -17.59 -15.28
C LEU A 339 40.94 -19.03 -14.76
N SER A 340 40.36 -20.01 -15.47
CA SER A 340 40.14 -21.39 -15.00
C SER A 340 39.31 -21.50 -13.71
N ASP A 341 38.61 -20.43 -13.35
CA ASP A 341 37.88 -20.28 -12.10
C ASP A 341 36.39 -20.45 -12.38
N ILE A 342 36.01 -21.65 -12.85
CA ILE A 342 34.65 -21.93 -13.30
C ILE A 342 33.76 -22.17 -12.07
N PHE A 343 32.99 -21.16 -11.70
CA PHE A 343 32.09 -21.17 -10.53
C PHE A 343 31.02 -22.29 -10.54
N LEU A 344 30.80 -22.95 -11.69
CA LEU A 344 29.73 -23.94 -11.91
C LEU A 344 30.20 -25.36 -12.31
N LEU A 345 31.49 -25.58 -12.64
CA LEU A 345 32.00 -26.91 -12.98
C LEU A 345 33.31 -27.21 -12.22
N PRO A 346 33.51 -28.45 -11.74
CA PRO A 346 34.74 -28.85 -11.07
C PRO A 346 35.95 -28.71 -12.02
N SER A 347 36.99 -28.04 -11.53
CA SER A 347 38.17 -27.53 -12.25
C SER A 347 39.17 -28.59 -12.75
N LEU A 348 38.74 -29.83 -12.96
CA LEU A 348 39.67 -30.97 -13.03
C LEU A 348 40.51 -31.05 -14.31
N PHE A 349 40.21 -30.30 -15.38
CA PHE A 349 40.93 -30.41 -16.67
C PHE A 349 41.13 -29.10 -17.45
N MET A 350 40.94 -27.92 -16.84
CA MET A 350 41.05 -26.65 -17.56
C MET A 350 42.43 -26.03 -17.39
N VAL A 351 43.22 -26.03 -18.48
CA VAL A 351 44.46 -25.23 -18.56
C VAL A 351 44.05 -23.76 -18.70
N PRO A 352 44.57 -22.86 -17.86
CA PRO A 352 44.13 -21.47 -17.89
C PRO A 352 44.62 -20.78 -19.17
N ALA A 353 43.82 -19.88 -19.72
CA ALA A 353 44.10 -19.22 -20.99
C ALA A 353 45.39 -18.38 -20.94
N PRO A 354 46.02 -18.02 -22.08
CA PRO A 354 47.18 -17.14 -22.11
C PRO A 354 46.90 -15.80 -21.41
N MET A 355 47.90 -15.23 -20.76
CA MET A 355 47.80 -13.92 -20.09
C MET A 355 47.15 -12.81 -20.93
N PRO A 356 47.50 -12.60 -22.23
CA PRO A 356 46.86 -11.54 -23.03
C PRO A 356 45.35 -11.74 -23.22
N THR A 357 44.89 -12.99 -23.24
CA THR A 357 43.45 -13.31 -23.35
C THR A 357 42.70 -12.95 -22.06
N ARG A 358 43.32 -13.18 -20.90
CA ARG A 358 42.73 -12.81 -19.59
C ARG A 358 42.61 -11.30 -19.45
N GLU A 359 43.66 -10.57 -19.82
CA GLU A 359 43.67 -9.11 -19.82
C GLU A 359 42.59 -8.54 -20.75
N LEU A 360 42.46 -9.10 -21.97
CA LEU A 360 41.43 -8.65 -22.92
C LEU A 360 40.02 -8.86 -22.37
N PHE A 361 39.70 -10.03 -21.80
CA PHE A 361 38.38 -10.26 -21.20
C PHE A 361 38.12 -9.36 -19.99
N PHE A 362 39.14 -9.07 -19.18
CA PHE A 362 39.02 -8.14 -18.06
C PHE A 362 38.72 -6.72 -18.54
N ILE A 363 39.43 -6.24 -19.57
CA ILE A 363 39.19 -4.93 -20.20
C ILE A 363 37.77 -4.87 -20.79
N VAL A 364 37.31 -5.95 -21.43
CA VAL A 364 35.94 -6.02 -21.98
C VAL A 364 34.89 -5.90 -20.87
N VAL A 365 35.05 -6.63 -19.75
CA VAL A 365 34.13 -6.55 -18.60
C VAL A 365 34.09 -5.14 -18.03
N ILE A 366 35.25 -4.50 -17.82
CA ILE A 366 35.32 -3.11 -17.35
C ILE A 366 34.66 -2.17 -18.35
N SER A 367 34.93 -2.32 -19.64
CA SER A 367 34.37 -1.45 -20.69
C SER A 367 32.85 -1.54 -20.72
N ILE A 368 32.28 -2.75 -20.61
CA ILE A 368 30.83 -2.95 -20.52
C ILE A 368 30.28 -2.27 -19.27
N PHE A 369 30.96 -2.36 -18.13
CA PHE A 369 30.53 -1.73 -16.89
C PHE A 369 30.54 -0.20 -16.99
N ILE A 370 31.57 0.38 -17.62
CA ILE A 370 31.65 1.82 -17.89
C ILE A 370 30.51 2.26 -18.82
N VAL A 371 30.27 1.54 -19.92
CA VAL A 371 29.17 1.83 -20.86
C VAL A 371 27.82 1.73 -20.15
N LEU A 372 27.64 0.73 -19.27
CA LEU A 372 26.44 0.60 -18.45
C LEU A 372 26.25 1.83 -17.56
N ILE A 373 27.27 2.25 -16.80
CA ILE A 373 27.18 3.44 -15.95
C ILE A 373 26.87 4.70 -16.77
N LEU A 374 27.56 4.91 -17.89
CA LEU A 374 27.34 6.06 -18.75
C LEU A 374 25.93 6.06 -19.34
N SER A 375 25.43 4.89 -19.76
CA SER A 375 24.06 4.78 -20.28
C SER A 375 23.01 5.08 -19.22
N VAL A 376 23.20 4.61 -17.98
CA VAL A 376 22.34 4.97 -16.85
C VAL A 376 22.38 6.48 -16.62
N LEU A 377 23.58 7.07 -16.56
CA LEU A 377 23.75 8.51 -16.33
C LEU A 377 23.04 9.34 -17.40
N ILE A 378 23.23 9.02 -18.69
CA ILE A 378 22.61 9.73 -19.80
C ILE A 378 21.08 9.64 -19.73
N ILE A 379 20.53 8.44 -19.48
CA ILE A 379 19.07 8.26 -19.43
C ILE A 379 18.47 8.94 -18.20
N VAL A 380 19.14 8.90 -17.05
CA VAL A 380 18.69 9.60 -15.83
C VAL A 380 18.75 11.12 -16.02
N LEU A 381 19.79 11.65 -16.66
CA LEU A 381 19.88 13.08 -16.98
C LEU A 381 18.85 13.52 -18.03
N ALA A 382 18.47 12.62 -18.94
CA ALA A 382 17.40 12.85 -19.90
C ALA A 382 15.99 12.61 -19.31
N PHE A 383 15.90 12.18 -18.03
CA PHE A 383 14.63 11.82 -17.42
C PHE A 383 13.82 13.07 -17.05
N ASP A 384 12.78 13.31 -17.84
CA ASP A 384 11.65 14.22 -17.65
C ASP A 384 12.01 15.71 -17.46
N SER A 385 12.03 16.46 -18.57
CA SER A 385 12.15 17.94 -18.59
C SER A 385 10.80 18.65 -18.43
N ALA A 386 9.76 17.96 -17.96
CA ALA A 386 8.42 18.53 -17.88
C ALA A 386 8.41 19.76 -16.95
N PRO A 387 7.70 20.85 -17.32
CA PRO A 387 7.62 22.02 -16.47
C PRO A 387 6.97 21.66 -15.13
N PRO A 388 7.46 22.22 -14.01
CA PRO A 388 6.86 21.99 -12.70
C PRO A 388 5.40 22.45 -12.68
N GLY A 389 4.54 21.67 -12.04
CA GLY A 389 3.13 22.03 -11.84
C GLY A 389 2.93 23.04 -10.72
N TYR A 390 1.72 23.60 -10.63
CA TYR A 390 1.35 24.57 -9.58
C TYR A 390 1.19 23.95 -8.19
N SER A 391 0.99 22.63 -8.09
CA SER A 391 0.83 21.91 -6.82
C SER A 391 2.17 21.45 -6.27
N SER A 392 2.32 21.45 -4.93
CA SER A 392 3.50 20.89 -4.23
C SER A 392 3.80 19.44 -4.62
N TRP A 393 2.78 18.66 -4.97
CA TRP A 393 2.93 17.29 -5.44
C TRP A 393 3.52 17.17 -6.85
N ASP A 394 3.33 18.18 -7.69
CA ASP A 394 3.70 18.16 -9.12
C ASP A 394 5.02 18.90 -9.39
N GLN A 395 5.86 19.07 -8.36
CA GLN A 395 7.15 19.77 -8.45
C GLN A 395 8.11 19.17 -9.50
N TYR A 396 8.10 17.85 -9.67
CA TYR A 396 9.00 17.16 -10.61
C TYR A 396 8.33 16.88 -11.95
N SER A 397 7.10 16.37 -11.94
CA SER A 397 6.20 16.32 -13.09
C SER A 397 4.79 15.92 -12.65
N ALA A 398 3.78 16.21 -13.46
CA ALA A 398 2.39 15.84 -13.15
C ALA A 398 2.20 14.32 -13.03
N SER A 399 2.96 13.53 -13.78
CA SER A 399 2.89 12.06 -13.74
C SER A 399 3.46 11.50 -12.43
N ILE A 400 4.57 12.09 -11.94
CA ILE A 400 5.19 11.74 -10.66
C ILE A 400 4.27 12.15 -9.50
N GLY A 401 3.72 13.36 -9.55
CA GLY A 401 2.78 13.85 -8.54
C GLY A 401 1.52 13.01 -8.46
N GLN A 402 0.95 12.58 -9.58
CA GLN A 402 -0.18 11.63 -9.59
C GLN A 402 0.18 10.30 -8.92
N ARG A 403 1.33 9.69 -9.26
CA ARG A 403 1.78 8.45 -8.61
C ARG A 403 2.00 8.64 -7.12
N ALA A 404 2.55 9.79 -6.71
CA ALA A 404 2.76 10.12 -5.32
C ALA A 404 1.42 10.23 -4.55
N ARG A 405 0.44 10.94 -5.10
CA ARG A 405 -0.92 11.01 -4.53
C ARG A 405 -1.55 9.62 -4.40
N ILE A 406 -1.40 8.75 -5.40
CA ILE A 406 -1.91 7.37 -5.35
C ILE A 406 -1.32 6.61 -4.17
N GLN A 407 0.00 6.66 -3.97
CA GLN A 407 0.66 5.98 -2.85
C GLN A 407 0.25 6.56 -1.49
N PHE A 408 0.12 7.89 -1.40
CA PHE A 408 -0.40 8.54 -0.20
C PHE A 408 -1.83 8.09 0.10
N TYR A 409 -2.73 8.10 -0.89
CA TYR A 409 -4.13 7.72 -0.72
C TYR A 409 -4.26 6.24 -0.33
N HIS A 410 -3.49 5.35 -0.97
CA HIS A 410 -3.43 3.93 -0.58
C HIS A 410 -2.94 3.75 0.85
N SER A 411 -1.97 4.56 1.29
CA SER A 411 -1.50 4.55 2.68
C SER A 411 -2.61 5.00 3.64
N VAL A 412 -3.28 6.12 3.35
CA VAL A 412 -4.41 6.59 4.18
C VAL A 412 -5.51 5.54 4.26
N ILE A 413 -5.90 4.92 3.14
CA ILE A 413 -6.91 3.86 3.09
C ILE A 413 -6.48 2.63 3.91
N ARG A 414 -5.21 2.22 3.79
CA ARG A 414 -4.65 1.06 4.50
C ARG A 414 -4.72 1.25 6.02
N TYR A 415 -4.31 2.42 6.51
CA TYR A 415 -4.27 2.72 7.95
C TYR A 415 -5.59 3.28 8.51
N SER A 416 -6.57 3.59 7.66
CA SER A 416 -7.93 3.98 8.08
C SER A 416 -8.88 2.80 8.26
N LYS A 417 -8.40 1.56 8.15
CA LYS A 417 -9.20 0.37 8.46
C LYS A 417 -9.58 0.37 9.95
N PRO A 418 -10.79 -0.09 10.30
CA PRO A 418 -11.17 -0.21 11.70
C PRO A 418 -10.29 -1.25 12.40
N TYR A 419 -9.80 -0.91 13.59
CA TYR A 419 -9.04 -1.80 14.48
C TYR A 419 -7.82 -2.49 13.81
N PRO A 420 -6.85 -1.72 13.27
CA PRO A 420 -5.66 -2.30 12.64
C PRO A 420 -4.70 -2.84 13.71
N PHE A 421 -4.15 -4.03 13.46
CA PHE A 421 -3.12 -4.63 14.30
C PHE A 421 -1.75 -4.45 13.63
N PRO A 422 -0.89 -3.59 14.15
CA PRO A 422 0.46 -3.43 13.61
C PRO A 422 1.39 -4.59 14.05
N PRO A 423 2.51 -4.84 13.34
CA PRO A 423 3.57 -5.74 13.78
C PRO A 423 4.16 -5.33 15.15
N PRO A 424 4.49 -6.26 16.07
CA PRO A 424 4.33 -7.71 16.01
C PRO A 424 2.93 -8.23 16.40
N LEU A 425 2.02 -7.33 16.81
CA LEU A 425 0.73 -7.65 17.42
C LEU A 425 -0.28 -8.28 16.45
N ASN A 426 -0.05 -8.16 15.14
CA ASN A 426 -0.86 -8.81 14.12
C ASN A 426 -0.84 -10.34 14.18
N ILE A 427 0.12 -10.97 14.87
CA ILE A 427 0.10 -12.42 15.14
C ILE A 427 -1.15 -12.77 15.97
N LEU A 428 -1.53 -11.91 16.93
CA LEU A 428 -2.73 -12.09 17.73
C LEU A 428 -3.99 -11.96 16.87
N TYR A 429 -4.02 -11.00 15.94
CA TYR A 429 -5.10 -10.91 14.97
C TYR A 429 -5.19 -12.18 14.13
N PHE A 430 -4.05 -12.70 13.64
CA PHE A 430 -4.05 -13.93 12.86
C PHE A 430 -4.58 -15.12 13.67
N ALA A 431 -4.09 -15.30 14.90
CA ALA A 431 -4.46 -16.42 15.77
C ALA A 431 -5.92 -16.36 16.25
N PHE A 432 -6.40 -15.20 16.69
CA PHE A 432 -7.71 -15.05 17.34
C PHE A 432 -8.82 -14.59 16.40
N ILE A 433 -8.50 -13.94 15.27
CA ILE A 433 -9.51 -13.40 14.34
C ILE A 433 -9.44 -14.09 12.99
N ALA A 434 -8.29 -14.11 12.32
CA ALA A 434 -8.20 -14.64 10.96
C ALA A 434 -8.45 -16.15 10.90
N VAL A 435 -7.75 -16.94 11.73
CA VAL A 435 -7.92 -18.41 11.77
C VAL A 435 -9.36 -18.79 12.15
N PRO A 436 -9.97 -18.23 13.21
CA PRO A 436 -11.39 -18.44 13.49
C PRO A 436 -12.30 -17.95 12.36
N ALA A 437 -12.05 -16.81 11.71
CA ALA A 437 -12.89 -16.37 10.58
C ALA A 437 -12.95 -17.37 9.42
N TYR A 438 -11.88 -18.15 9.20
CA TYR A 438 -11.88 -19.25 8.23
C TYR A 438 -12.55 -20.53 8.76
N ALA A 439 -12.52 -20.78 10.08
CA ALA A 439 -13.06 -21.98 10.70
C ALA A 439 -14.55 -21.86 11.10
N LEU A 440 -15.00 -20.70 11.55
CA LEU A 440 -16.36 -20.47 12.07
C LEU A 440 -17.49 -20.67 11.06
N PRO A 441 -17.32 -20.48 9.74
CA PRO A 441 -18.35 -20.86 8.77
C PRO A 441 -18.71 -22.35 8.80
N TYR A 442 -17.82 -23.22 9.32
CA TYR A 442 -18.11 -24.63 9.52
C TYR A 442 -18.91 -24.93 10.80
N PHE A 443 -19.07 -23.93 11.68
CA PHE A 443 -19.72 -24.07 12.99
C PHE A 443 -20.97 -23.17 13.15
N ASP A 444 -21.44 -22.50 12.09
CA ASP A 444 -22.59 -21.59 12.08
C ASP A 444 -22.55 -20.46 13.14
N ILE A 445 -21.35 -20.05 13.56
CA ILE A 445 -21.16 -18.96 14.53
C ILE A 445 -21.25 -17.60 13.81
N SER A 446 -21.94 -16.64 14.41
CA SER A 446 -22.16 -15.31 13.82
C SER A 446 -20.86 -14.51 13.66
N SER A 447 -20.73 -13.80 12.54
CA SER A 447 -19.60 -12.90 12.27
C SER A 447 -19.51 -11.72 13.25
N ASP A 448 -20.63 -11.38 13.89
CA ASP A 448 -20.71 -10.25 14.81
C ASP A 448 -19.90 -10.52 16.09
N PHE A 449 -19.84 -11.79 16.52
CA PHE A 449 -18.98 -12.19 17.63
C PHE A 449 -17.51 -11.88 17.35
N LEU A 450 -17.02 -12.17 16.14
CA LEU A 450 -15.64 -11.86 15.75
C LEU A 450 -15.36 -10.35 15.73
N LEU A 451 -16.33 -9.54 15.31
CA LEU A 451 -16.18 -8.08 15.33
C LEU A 451 -16.05 -7.57 16.76
N ILE A 452 -16.90 -8.04 17.68
CA ILE A 452 -16.82 -7.65 19.10
C ILE A 452 -15.50 -8.12 19.72
N LEU A 453 -15.07 -9.35 19.41
CA LEU A 453 -13.80 -9.89 19.89
C LEU A 453 -12.61 -9.08 19.35
N GLN A 454 -12.60 -8.76 18.05
CA GLN A 454 -11.57 -7.93 17.43
C GLN A 454 -11.48 -6.56 18.10
N GLN A 455 -12.61 -5.91 18.33
CA GLN A 455 -12.69 -4.61 19.00
C GLN A 455 -12.09 -4.66 20.40
N ASN A 456 -12.51 -5.64 21.21
CA ASN A 456 -12.05 -5.77 22.59
C ASN A 456 -10.56 -6.12 22.65
N LEU A 457 -10.12 -7.09 21.84
CA LEU A 457 -8.72 -7.48 21.75
C LEU A 457 -7.84 -6.30 21.33
N TRP A 458 -8.29 -5.54 20.33
CA TRP A 458 -7.57 -4.36 19.86
C TRP A 458 -7.47 -3.27 20.94
N ARG A 459 -8.56 -2.99 21.67
CA ARG A 459 -8.58 -1.99 22.75
C ARG A 459 -7.68 -2.37 23.93
N VAL A 460 -7.56 -3.66 24.22
CA VAL A 460 -6.70 -4.15 25.31
C VAL A 460 -5.22 -4.14 24.89
N VAL A 461 -4.92 -4.56 23.66
CA VAL A 461 -3.55 -4.84 23.25
C VAL A 461 -2.91 -3.66 22.51
N VAL A 462 -3.57 -3.10 21.49
CA VAL A 462 -2.99 -2.04 20.64
C VAL A 462 -3.25 -0.67 21.21
N GLY A 463 -4.48 -0.44 21.68
CA GLY A 463 -4.93 0.87 22.10
C GLY A 463 -4.05 1.56 23.17
N PRO A 464 -3.54 0.87 24.22
CA PRO A 464 -2.73 1.53 25.25
C PRO A 464 -1.46 2.15 24.67
N PHE A 465 -0.81 1.46 23.72
CA PHE A 465 0.37 1.98 23.02
C PHE A 465 0.03 3.21 22.18
N VAL A 466 -1.13 3.22 21.52
CA VAL A 466 -1.56 4.35 20.71
C VAL A 466 -1.86 5.57 21.57
N VAL A 467 -2.47 5.39 22.75
CA VAL A 467 -2.70 6.49 23.70
C VAL A 467 -1.38 7.07 24.20
N VAL A 468 -0.43 6.22 24.60
CA VAL A 468 0.90 6.67 25.03
C VAL A 468 1.60 7.43 23.90
N ALA A 469 1.59 6.89 22.69
CA ALA A 469 2.16 7.56 21.51
C ALA A 469 1.48 8.91 21.25
N ARG A 470 0.15 8.99 21.35
CA ARG A 470 -0.58 10.25 21.17
C ARG A 470 -0.17 11.29 22.22
N LEU A 471 -0.06 10.90 23.48
CA LEU A 471 0.37 11.79 24.56
C LEU A 471 1.79 12.31 24.34
N LEU A 472 2.72 11.46 23.89
CA LEU A 472 4.06 11.88 23.51
C LEU A 472 4.06 12.88 22.35
N THR A 473 3.18 12.69 21.37
CA THR A 473 3.08 13.59 20.21
C THR A 473 2.41 14.92 20.52
N LEU A 474 1.54 14.99 21.53
CA LEU A 474 0.98 16.26 22.00
C LEU A 474 2.00 17.10 22.77
N ALA A 475 3.05 16.47 23.31
CA ALA A 475 4.16 17.15 23.97
C ALA A 475 5.19 17.70 22.97
N LEU A 476 5.12 17.30 21.69
CA LEU A 476 5.97 17.80 20.61
C LEU A 476 5.26 18.99 19.92
N PRO A 477 5.89 20.17 19.83
CA PRO A 477 5.29 21.41 19.35
C PRO A 477 4.89 21.38 17.87
#